data_AF-A0A7S3WDH1-F1
#
_entry.id   AF-A0A7S3WDH1-F1
#
_cell.length_a   1.000
_cell.length_b   1.000
_cell.length_c   1.000
_cell.angle_alpha   90.00
_cell.angle_beta   90.00
_cell.angle_gamma   90.00
#
_symmetry.space_group_name_H-M   'P 1'
#
loop_
_entity.id
_entity.type
_entity.pdbx_description
1 polymer ?
#
loop_
_entity_poly.entity_id
_entity_poly.type
_entity_poly.pdbx_seq_one_letter_code
_entity_poly.pdbx_strand_id
1 'polypeptide(L)'
;EQERLPVPVILHVYDVSGSQTVSRANDVLHKLGTGAFHAAVEIYGMEWSYGKARRCGIFHCDPAACTAHTYREPISMGTITMFQGEVLQLVKAMSAEWPGSSYDLLTFN
;
A
#
# COMPACT_ATOMS: atom_id res chain seq x y z
N GLU A 1 17.17 -27.68 -7.47
CA GLU A 1 16.53 -26.63 -6.65
C GLU A 1 15.15 -26.28 -7.22
N GLN A 2 14.25 -25.68 -6.44
CA GLN A 2 12.99 -25.11 -6.96
C GLN A 2 13.30 -23.82 -7.72
N GLU A 3 12.92 -23.75 -9.00
CA GLU A 3 13.16 -22.58 -9.85
C GLU A 3 12.36 -21.36 -9.33
N ARG A 4 13.04 -20.22 -9.19
CA ARG A 4 12.43 -18.96 -8.77
C ARG A 4 11.90 -18.23 -9.99
N LEU A 5 10.58 -18.29 -10.19
CA LEU A 5 9.93 -17.55 -11.26
C LEU A 5 9.73 -16.07 -10.87
N PRO A 6 9.85 -15.12 -11.82
CA PRO A 6 9.52 -13.73 -11.58
C PRO A 6 8.05 -13.56 -11.20
N VAL A 7 7.79 -12.82 -10.12
CA VAL A 7 6.45 -12.50 -9.62
C VAL A 7 6.23 -11.00 -9.70
N PRO A 8 5.12 -10.53 -10.31
CA PRO A 8 4.86 -9.11 -10.44
C PRO A 8 4.65 -8.44 -9.08
N VAL A 9 5.09 -7.20 -8.98
CA VAL A 9 4.79 -6.28 -7.88
C VAL A 9 3.97 -5.13 -8.44
N ILE A 10 2.82 -4.88 -7.84
CA ILE A 10 1.88 -3.85 -8.28
C ILE A 10 1.70 -2.84 -7.15
N LEU A 11 1.79 -1.55 -7.47
CA LEU A 11 1.44 -0.46 -6.58
C LEU A 11 0.01 -0.03 -6.88
N HIS A 12 -0.89 -0.18 -5.91
CA HIS A 12 -2.23 0.39 -5.99
C HIS A 12 -2.21 1.81 -5.42
N VAL A 13 -2.66 2.77 -6.22
CA VAL A 13 -2.81 4.16 -5.83
C VAL A 13 -4.27 4.44 -5.53
N TYR A 14 -4.50 5.11 -4.41
CA TYR A 14 -5.80 5.57 -3.96
C TYR A 14 -5.76 7.06 -3.63
N ASP A 15 -6.87 7.75 -3.84
CA ASP A 15 -7.07 9.09 -3.29
C ASP A 15 -7.43 8.99 -1.80
N VAL A 16 -6.70 9.71 -0.94
CA VAL A 16 -6.99 9.77 0.50
C VAL A 16 -8.33 10.48 0.69
N SER A 17 -9.42 9.71 0.80
CA SER A 17 -10.76 10.26 0.85
C SER A 17 -11.63 9.47 1.82
N GLY A 18 -11.98 10.12 2.94
CA GLY A 18 -13.20 9.82 3.69
C GLY A 18 -14.38 10.70 3.26
N SER A 19 -14.19 11.58 2.26
CA SER A 19 -15.18 12.56 1.80
C SER A 19 -14.96 12.93 0.33
N GLN A 20 -16.07 13.02 -0.41
CA GLN A 20 -16.13 13.39 -1.85
C GLN A 20 -15.49 14.76 -2.15
N THR A 21 -15.36 15.63 -1.14
CA THR A 21 -14.68 16.93 -1.24
C THR A 21 -13.17 16.78 -1.39
N VAL A 22 -12.56 15.80 -0.73
CA VAL A 22 -11.10 15.58 -0.77
C VAL A 22 -10.68 14.99 -2.11
N SER A 23 -11.48 14.07 -2.68
CA SER A 23 -11.24 13.52 -4.03
C SER A 23 -11.25 14.63 -5.10
N ARG A 24 -12.22 15.55 -5.07
CA ARG A 24 -12.26 16.70 -6.00
C ARG A 24 -11.09 17.68 -5.80
N ALA A 25 -10.65 17.88 -4.56
CA ALA A 25 -9.48 18.70 -4.27
C ALA A 25 -8.19 18.04 -4.78
N ASN A 26 -8.06 16.72 -4.62
CA ASN A 26 -6.93 15.95 -5.16
C ASN A 26 -6.85 16.02 -6.69
N ASP A 27 -7.96 16.00 -7.42
CA ASP A 27 -7.93 16.14 -8.88
C ASP A 27 -7.41 17.50 -9.35
N VAL A 28 -7.70 18.56 -8.60
CA VAL A 28 -7.19 19.91 -8.85
C VAL A 28 -5.72 20.02 -8.46
N LEU A 29 -5.36 19.50 -7.29
CA LEU A 29 -4.00 19.49 -6.77
C LEU A 29 -3.07 18.63 -7.64
N HIS A 30 -3.53 17.49 -8.16
CA HIS A 30 -2.74 16.60 -9.00
C HIS A 30 -2.33 17.28 -10.29
N LYS A 31 -3.22 18.10 -10.88
CA LYS A 31 -2.89 18.94 -12.04
C LYS A 31 -1.82 19.99 -11.75
N LEU A 32 -1.61 20.32 -10.47
CA LEU A 32 -0.56 21.21 -9.99
C LEU A 32 0.67 20.44 -9.47
N GLY A 33 0.71 19.11 -9.64
CA GLY A 33 1.83 18.25 -9.24
C GLY A 33 1.84 17.86 -7.75
N THR A 34 0.71 17.98 -7.05
CA THR A 34 0.60 17.68 -5.61
C THR A 34 -0.67 16.89 -5.30
N GLY A 35 -0.78 16.23 -4.14
CA GLY A 35 -1.98 15.50 -3.74
C GLY A 35 -1.73 14.60 -2.55
N ALA A 36 -2.79 14.16 -1.88
CA ALA A 36 -2.72 13.19 -0.80
C ALA A 36 -3.14 11.81 -1.32
N PHE A 37 -2.17 10.93 -1.52
CA PHE A 37 -2.41 9.58 -2.03
C PHE A 37 -2.12 8.55 -0.94
N HIS A 38 -2.93 7.49 -0.92
CA HIS A 38 -2.61 6.26 -0.21
C HIS A 38 -2.06 5.26 -1.23
N ALA A 39 -1.00 4.57 -0.86
CA ALA A 39 -0.36 3.59 -1.72
C ALA A 39 -0.31 2.24 -1.01
N ALA A 40 -0.55 1.18 -1.78
CA ALA A 40 -0.51 -0.19 -1.27
C ALA A 40 0.25 -1.10 -2.25
N VAL A 41 0.99 -2.06 -1.72
CA VAL A 41 1.84 -2.96 -2.53
C VAL A 41 1.19 -4.34 -2.61
N GLU A 42 0.87 -4.78 -3.81
CA GLU A 42 0.36 -6.12 -4.09
C GLU A 42 1.48 -7.05 -4.54
N ILE A 43 1.57 -8.21 -3.88
CA ILE A 43 2.43 -9.33 -4.26
C ILE A 43 1.68 -10.62 -3.95
N TYR A 44 1.68 -11.58 -4.88
CA TYR A 44 0.95 -12.86 -4.73
C TYR A 44 -0.55 -12.68 -4.42
N GLY A 45 -1.19 -11.67 -5.00
CA GLY A 45 -2.62 -11.39 -4.77
C GLY A 45 -2.95 -10.91 -3.35
N MET A 46 -1.95 -10.51 -2.56
CA MET A 46 -2.14 -9.84 -1.27
C MET A 46 -1.66 -8.42 -1.36
N GLU A 47 -2.56 -7.47 -1.14
CA GLU A 47 -2.27 -6.04 -1.08
C GLU A 47 -1.93 -5.64 0.36
N TRP A 48 -0.75 -5.05 0.54
CA TRP A 48 -0.22 -4.62 1.84
C TRP A 48 -0.23 -3.10 1.96
N SER A 49 -0.65 -2.62 3.12
CA SER A 49 -0.71 -1.20 3.45
C SER A 49 -0.18 -0.94 4.86
N TYR A 50 0.27 0.28 5.12
CA TYR A 50 0.58 0.78 6.46
C TYR A 50 -0.43 1.85 6.86
N GLY A 51 -0.83 1.87 8.13
CA GLY A 51 -1.86 2.79 8.61
C GLY A 51 -1.95 2.88 10.12
N LYS A 52 -2.78 3.82 10.58
CA LYS A 52 -3.04 4.01 12.01
C LYS A 52 -3.72 2.77 12.59
N ALA A 53 -3.08 2.17 13.60
CA ALA A 53 -3.62 1.01 14.31
C ALA A 53 -3.15 0.97 15.77
N ARG A 54 -3.85 0.19 16.61
CA ARG A 54 -3.50 0.03 18.04
C ARG A 54 -2.23 -0.80 18.29
N ARG A 55 -1.81 -1.62 17.33
CA ARG A 55 -0.65 -2.52 17.45
C ARG A 55 0.25 -2.38 16.22
N CYS A 56 0.32 -3.39 15.36
CA CYS A 56 0.98 -3.32 14.06
C CYS A 56 0.17 -2.44 13.12
N GLY A 57 0.82 -1.50 12.44
CA GLY A 57 0.17 -0.67 11.42
C GLY A 57 0.15 -1.31 10.05
N ILE A 58 0.92 -2.38 9.82
CA ILE A 58 0.86 -3.15 8.58
C ILE A 58 -0.37 -4.03 8.59
N PHE A 59 -1.16 -3.97 7.52
CA PHE A 59 -2.32 -4.81 7.28
C PHE A 59 -2.37 -5.24 5.80
N HIS A 60 -3.26 -6.19 5.48
CA HIS A 60 -3.49 -6.61 4.11
C HIS A 60 -4.98 -6.76 3.79
N CYS A 61 -5.29 -6.67 2.51
CA CYS A 61 -6.61 -6.96 1.94
C CYS A 61 -6.46 -7.62 0.56
N ASP A 62 -7.59 -7.93 -0.06
CA ASP A 62 -7.61 -8.32 -1.47
C ASP A 62 -7.19 -7.13 -2.36
N PRO A 63 -6.65 -7.38 -3.56
CA PRO A 63 -6.19 -6.32 -4.45
C PRO A 63 -7.30 -5.31 -4.81
N ALA A 64 -6.95 -4.02 -4.78
CA ALA A 64 -7.85 -2.89 -5.02
C ALA A 64 -9.06 -2.81 -4.07
N ALA A 65 -9.04 -3.51 -2.92
CA ALA A 65 -10.19 -3.64 -2.02
C ALA A 65 -10.10 -2.77 -0.75
N CYS A 66 -9.14 -1.84 -0.66
CA CYS A 66 -9.03 -0.95 0.50
C CYS A 66 -10.15 0.12 0.49
N THR A 67 -11.26 -0.16 1.19
CA THR A 67 -12.46 0.70 1.21
C THR A 67 -12.32 2.00 1.98
N ALA A 68 -11.20 2.18 2.71
CA ALA A 68 -10.90 3.42 3.43
C ALA A 68 -10.54 4.59 2.50
N HIS A 69 -10.26 4.29 1.22
CA HIS A 69 -9.81 5.25 0.22
C HIS A 69 -10.53 5.02 -1.11
N THR A 70 -10.39 5.97 -2.05
CA THR A 70 -10.98 5.84 -3.37
C THR A 70 -9.93 5.31 -4.35
N TYR A 71 -10.14 4.10 -4.87
CA TYR A 71 -9.19 3.48 -5.80
C TYR A 71 -9.05 4.28 -7.08
N ARG A 72 -7.80 4.44 -7.53
CA ARG A 72 -7.46 5.24 -8.71
C ARG A 72 -6.88 4.37 -9.82
N GLU A 73 -5.72 3.78 -9.59
CA GLU A 73 -5.02 3.00 -10.62
C GLU A 73 -3.99 2.03 -10.05
N PRO A 74 -3.67 0.96 -10.79
CA PRO A 74 -2.50 0.12 -10.53
C PRO A 74 -1.28 0.60 -11.33
N ILE A 75 -0.09 0.53 -10.74
CA ILE A 75 1.20 0.85 -11.36
C ILE A 75 2.13 -0.35 -11.20
N SER A 76 2.72 -0.83 -12.30
CA SER A 76 3.71 -1.92 -12.24
C SER A 76 5.03 -1.42 -11.64
N MET A 77 5.54 -2.11 -10.62
CA MET A 77 6.83 -1.83 -9.98
C MET A 77 7.96 -2.77 -10.46
N GLY A 78 7.66 -3.70 -11.37
CA GLY A 78 8.58 -4.75 -11.81
C GLY A 78 8.27 -6.11 -11.17
N THR A 79 9.31 -6.90 -10.91
CA THR A 79 9.16 -8.29 -10.43
C THR A 79 10.14 -8.62 -9.30
N ILE A 80 9.73 -9.52 -8.41
CA ILE A 80 10.60 -10.17 -7.42
C ILE A 80 10.82 -11.65 -7.77
N THR A 81 11.83 -12.25 -7.17
CA THR A 81 12.10 -13.70 -7.25
C THR A 81 11.99 -14.40 -5.89
N MET A 82 11.51 -13.69 -4.87
CA MET A 82 11.28 -14.26 -3.53
C MET A 82 10.03 -15.13 -3.54
N PHE A 83 10.06 -16.25 -2.83
CA PHE A 83 8.88 -17.07 -2.58
C PHE A 83 7.89 -16.35 -1.67
N GLN A 84 6.61 -16.71 -1.76
CA GLN A 84 5.55 -16.15 -0.91
C GLN A 84 5.89 -16.24 0.59
N GLY A 85 6.49 -17.33 1.05
CA GLY A 85 6.92 -17.49 2.44
C GLY A 85 8.03 -16.51 2.86
N GLU A 86 8.94 -16.16 1.95
CA GLU A 86 10.00 -15.16 2.20
C GLU A 86 9.39 -13.75 2.30
N VAL A 87 8.43 -13.42 1.44
CA VAL A 87 7.68 -12.15 1.51
C VAL A 87 6.93 -12.03 2.84
N LEU A 88 6.24 -13.09 3.28
CA LEU A 88 5.54 -13.09 4.56
C LEU A 88 6.49 -12.94 5.76
N GLN A 89 7.66 -13.55 5.71
CA GLN A 89 8.69 -13.38 6.75
C GLN A 89 9.24 -11.95 6.77
N LEU A 90 9.48 -11.35 5.60
CA LEU A 90 9.91 -9.97 5.47
C LEU A 90 8.87 -9.00 6.07
N VAL A 91 7.61 -9.13 5.67
CA VAL A 91 6.51 -8.30 6.20
C VAL A 91 6.37 -8.48 7.71
N LYS A 92 6.49 -9.72 8.20
CA LYS A 92 6.46 -10.00 9.64
C LYS A 92 7.64 -9.35 10.37
N ALA A 93 8.84 -9.36 9.82
CA ALA A 93 9.99 -8.66 10.41
C ALA A 93 9.74 -7.14 10.45
N MET A 94 9.24 -6.56 9.36
CA MET A 94 8.86 -5.15 9.30
C MET A 94 7.79 -4.80 10.34
N SER A 95 6.84 -5.67 10.63
CA SER A 95 5.76 -5.38 11.58
C SER A 95 6.24 -4.96 12.98
N ALA A 96 7.46 -5.35 13.39
CA ALA A 96 8.07 -4.93 14.65
C ALA A 96 8.54 -3.46 14.63
N GLU A 97 8.95 -2.96 13.47
CA GLU A 97 9.46 -1.61 13.26
C GLU A 97 8.36 -0.62 12.81
N TRP A 98 7.20 -1.14 12.42
CA TRP A 98 6.06 -0.38 11.90
C TRP A 98 4.83 -0.48 12.83
N PRO A 99 4.91 -0.01 14.09
CA PRO A 99 3.74 0.04 14.96
C PRO A 99 2.76 1.10 14.43
N GLY A 100 1.47 0.80 14.45
CA GLY A 100 0.43 1.71 13.99
C GLY A 100 0.30 2.98 14.84
N SER A 101 0.84 2.99 16.06
CA SER A 101 0.94 4.20 16.87
C SER A 101 1.88 5.24 16.27
N SER A 102 2.93 4.81 15.58
CA SER A 102 3.93 5.68 14.93
C SER A 102 3.48 6.24 13.59
N TYR A 103 2.33 5.78 13.06
CA TYR A 103 1.79 6.31 11.81
C TYR A 103 1.51 7.81 11.95
N ASP A 104 2.11 8.57 11.04
CA ASP A 104 1.96 10.01 10.86
C ASP A 104 1.81 10.31 9.36
N LEU A 105 0.72 11.00 9.01
CA LEU A 105 0.36 11.25 7.61
C LEU A 105 1.44 11.97 6.81
N LEU A 106 2.30 12.77 7.45
CA LEU A 106 3.28 13.62 6.77
C LEU A 106 4.70 13.09 6.86
N THR A 107 5.03 12.39 7.95
CA THR A 107 6.41 12.06 8.29
C THR A 107 6.68 10.56 8.41
N PHE A 108 5.64 9.73 8.55
CA PHE A 108 5.76 8.27 8.66
C PHE A 108 4.46 7.56 8.23
N ASN A 109 4.29 7.39 6.91
CA ASN A 109 3.09 6.86 6.27
C ASN A 109 3.33 5.60 5.44
#